data_AF-A0A388QQP7-F1
#
_entry.id   AF-A0A388QQP7-F1
#
_cell.length_a   1.000
_cell.length_b   1.000
_cell.length_c   1.000
_cell.angle_alpha   90.00
_cell.angle_beta   90.00
_cell.angle_gamma   90.00
#
_symmetry.space_group_name_H-M   'P 1'
#
loop_
_entity.id
_entity.type
_entity.pdbx_description
1 polymer ?
#
loop_
_entity_poly.entity_id
_entity_poly.type
_entity_poly.pdbx_seq_one_letter_code
_entity_poly.pdbx_strand_id
1 'polypeptide(L)'
;MTAAPLTALFQLPYGRQERQAPESVPGKFYVDSQCIDCDLCRETAPKNFTRQDDGGYSYVFAQPTTPEEVEKCQEALEGCPVDAIGKDGE
;
A
#
# COMPACT_ATOMS: atom_id res chain seq x y z
N MET A 1 -15.25 30.13 7.15
CA MET A 1 -15.83 28.88 7.70
C MET A 1 -16.67 28.24 6.61
N THR A 2 -16.03 27.67 5.59
CA THR A 2 -16.73 26.97 4.50
C THR A 2 -16.59 25.49 4.79
N ALA A 3 -17.72 24.82 5.06
CA ALA A 3 -17.76 23.38 5.21
C ALA A 3 -17.21 22.73 3.93
N ALA A 4 -16.14 21.95 4.06
CA ALA A 4 -15.67 21.11 2.97
C ALA A 4 -16.74 20.05 2.66
N PRO A 5 -17.00 19.73 1.38
CA PRO A 5 -18.06 18.78 0.99
C PRO A 5 -17.80 17.40 1.59
N LEU A 6 -18.85 16.70 2.02
CA LEU A 6 -18.76 15.36 2.65
C LEU A 6 -18.01 14.31 1.81
N THR A 7 -17.89 14.51 0.50
CA THR A 7 -17.10 13.68 -0.40
C THR A 7 -15.58 13.83 -0.22
N ALA A 8 -15.11 14.86 0.49
CA ALA A 8 -13.68 15.11 0.75
C ALA A 8 -13.15 14.42 2.02
N LEU A 9 -13.98 13.67 2.75
CA LEU A 9 -13.54 12.91 3.94
C LEU A 9 -12.70 11.67 3.60
N PHE A 10 -12.74 11.19 2.34
CA PHE A 10 -11.83 10.15 1.84
C PHE A 10 -10.45 10.69 1.41
N GLN A 11 -10.24 12.01 1.46
CA GLN A 11 -9.00 12.69 1.07
C GLN A 11 -8.48 13.63 2.18
N LEU A 12 -8.62 13.26 3.47
CA LEU A 12 -8.01 14.05 4.54
C LEU A 12 -6.47 13.92 4.50
N PRO A 13 -5.72 15.03 4.69
CA PRO A 13 -4.26 15.09 4.64
C PRO A 13 -3.61 14.58 5.93
N TYR A 14 -3.96 13.37 6.36
CA TYR A 14 -3.16 12.61 7.33
C TYR A 14 -2.35 11.62 6.52
N GLY A 15 -1.05 11.90 6.41
CA GLY A 15 -0.13 11.27 5.46
C GLY A 15 -0.27 9.76 5.48
N ARG A 16 -0.45 9.16 4.30
CA ARG A 16 -0.46 7.70 4.14
C ARG A 16 0.80 7.04 4.73
N GLN A 17 1.93 7.76 4.76
CA GLN A 17 3.19 7.33 5.39
C GLN A 17 3.06 7.01 6.89
N GLU A 18 2.26 7.75 7.66
CA GLU A 18 2.10 7.49 9.10
C GLU A 18 1.26 6.23 9.40
N ARG A 19 0.61 5.66 8.38
CA ARG A 19 -0.22 4.46 8.48
C ARG A 19 0.45 3.23 7.86
N GLN A 20 1.72 3.30 7.49
CA GLN A 20 2.44 2.17 6.91
C GLN A 20 2.49 0.97 7.86
N ALA A 21 2.30 -0.23 7.30
CA ALA A 21 2.49 -1.46 8.03
C ALA A 21 3.92 -1.51 8.59
N PRO A 22 4.10 -1.69 9.92
CA PRO A 22 5.40 -1.56 10.58
C PRO A 22 6.43 -2.61 10.14
N GLU A 23 5.98 -3.72 9.55
CA GLU A 23 6.80 -4.77 8.96
C GLU A 23 7.29 -4.41 7.54
N SER A 24 6.76 -3.35 6.93
CA SER A 24 7.20 -2.91 5.62
C SER A 24 8.65 -2.43 5.67
N VAL A 25 9.45 -2.85 4.70
CA VAL A 25 10.79 -2.29 4.52
C VAL A 25 10.68 -0.84 4.02
N PRO A 26 11.55 0.07 4.50
CA PRO A 26 11.53 1.47 4.07
C PRO A 26 11.80 1.58 2.57
N GLY A 27 11.28 2.64 1.95
CA GLY A 27 11.42 2.91 0.53
C GLY A 27 10.11 3.25 -0.17
N LYS A 28 10.17 3.23 -1.50
CA LYS A 28 9.17 3.84 -2.37
C LYS A 28 7.78 3.25 -2.19
N PHE A 29 7.65 1.92 -2.22
CA PHE A 29 6.36 1.25 -2.13
C PHE A 29 6.05 0.86 -0.68
N TYR A 30 4.79 0.99 -0.29
CA TYR A 30 4.35 0.60 1.05
C TYR A 30 2.88 0.16 1.01
N VAL A 31 2.47 -0.58 2.04
CA VAL A 31 1.05 -0.87 2.32
C VAL A 31 0.66 -0.14 3.59
N ASP A 32 -0.47 0.56 3.59
CA ASP A 32 -0.98 1.24 4.77
C ASP A 32 -2.09 0.45 5.49
N SER A 33 -2.56 1.00 6.60
CA SER A 33 -3.58 0.41 7.45
C SER A 33 -4.97 0.27 6.81
N GLN A 34 -5.18 0.72 5.57
CA GLN A 34 -6.41 0.48 4.82
C GLN A 34 -6.44 -0.91 4.17
N CYS A 35 -5.34 -1.67 4.25
CA CYS A 35 -5.29 -3.03 3.73
C CYS A 35 -6.38 -3.92 4.33
N ILE A 36 -7.11 -4.63 3.46
CA ILE A 36 -8.20 -5.55 3.83
C ILE A 36 -7.84 -7.02 3.58
N ASP A 37 -6.56 -7.32 3.33
CA ASP A 37 -6.07 -8.69 3.07
C ASP A 37 -6.83 -9.42 1.95
N CYS A 38 -7.02 -8.74 0.81
CA CYS A 38 -7.68 -9.28 -0.38
C CYS A 38 -6.77 -10.14 -1.28
N ASP A 39 -5.53 -10.38 -0.86
CA ASP A 39 -4.50 -11.20 -1.53
C ASP A 39 -3.95 -10.70 -2.88
N LEU A 40 -4.64 -9.81 -3.57
CA LEU A 40 -4.30 -9.37 -4.92
C LEU A 40 -2.83 -8.90 -5.08
N CYS A 41 -2.33 -8.11 -4.13
CA CYS A 41 -0.95 -7.63 -4.19
C CYS A 41 0.10 -8.75 -4.12
N ARG A 42 -0.19 -9.83 -3.39
CA ARG A 42 0.69 -10.98 -3.24
C ARG A 42 0.61 -11.91 -4.44
N GLU A 43 -0.53 -11.96 -5.11
CA GLU A 43 -0.66 -12.68 -6.39
C GLU A 43 0.05 -11.95 -7.53
N THR A 44 -0.09 -10.62 -7.60
CA THR A 44 0.52 -9.79 -8.65
C THR A 44 2.03 -9.63 -8.47
N ALA A 45 2.49 -9.40 -7.24
CA ALA A 45 3.89 -9.10 -6.92
C ALA A 45 4.41 -9.91 -5.70
N PRO A 46 4.43 -11.25 -5.77
CA PRO A 46 4.80 -12.13 -4.66
C PRO A 46 6.24 -11.95 -4.15
N LYS A 47 7.12 -11.36 -4.96
CA LYS A 47 8.50 -11.07 -4.59
C LYS A 47 8.65 -9.81 -3.72
N ASN A 48 7.60 -9.00 -3.61
CA ASN A 48 7.65 -7.69 -2.96
C ASN A 48 6.64 -7.58 -1.81
N PHE A 49 5.47 -8.21 -1.96
CA PHE A 49 4.40 -8.20 -0.96
C PHE A 49 4.28 -9.56 -0.28
N THR A 50 4.12 -9.55 1.04
CA THR A 50 3.80 -10.74 1.83
C THR A 50 2.71 -10.41 2.85
N ARG A 51 2.23 -11.44 3.53
CA ARG A 51 1.18 -11.36 4.55
C ARG A 51 1.80 -11.27 5.94
N GLN A 52 1.21 -10.46 6.78
CA GLN A 52 1.35 -10.55 8.23
C GLN A 52 0.25 -11.49 8.74
N ASP A 53 0.62 -12.70 9.16
CA ASP A 53 -0.31 -13.79 9.47
C ASP A 53 -1.25 -13.49 10.64
N ASP A 54 -0.74 -12.88 11.72
CA ASP A 54 -1.49 -12.57 12.95
C ASP A 54 -2.34 -11.29 12.84
N GLY A 55 -1.88 -10.34 12.03
CA GLY A 55 -2.46 -9.00 11.87
C GLY A 55 -3.50 -8.92 10.76
N GLY A 56 -3.51 -9.89 9.83
CA GLY A 56 -4.49 -9.92 8.75
C GLY A 56 -4.36 -8.74 7.79
N TYR A 57 -3.13 -8.39 7.41
CA TYR A 57 -2.84 -7.40 6.38
C TYR A 57 -1.61 -7.81 5.55
N SER A 58 -1.45 -7.19 4.39
CA SER A 58 -0.25 -7.35 3.57
C SER A 58 0.72 -6.20 3.82
N TYR A 59 2.01 -6.44 3.57
CA TYR A 59 3.05 -5.42 3.69
C TYR A 59 4.15 -5.64 2.64
N VAL A 60 4.95 -4.60 2.40
CA VAL A 60 6.08 -4.68 1.45
C VAL A 60 7.29 -5.24 2.19
N PHE A 61 7.64 -6.51 1.99
CA PHE A 61 8.81 -7.10 2.63
C PHE A 61 10.11 -6.87 1.85
N ALA A 62 10.01 -6.54 0.56
CA ALA A 62 11.15 -6.21 -0.30
C ALA A 62 10.77 -5.14 -1.33
N GLN A 63 11.55 -4.06 -1.38
CA GLN A 63 11.40 -3.04 -2.42
C GLN A 63 11.79 -3.61 -3.80
N PRO A 64 11.12 -3.23 -4.89
CA PRO A 64 11.47 -3.70 -6.22
C PRO A 64 12.86 -3.21 -6.63
N THR A 65 13.69 -4.12 -7.11
CA THR A 65 15.08 -3.85 -7.52
C THR A 65 15.28 -3.90 -9.03
N THR A 66 14.33 -4.52 -9.74
CA THR A 66 14.36 -4.65 -11.21
C THR A 66 13.19 -3.93 -11.86
N PRO A 67 13.29 -3.52 -13.14
CA PRO A 67 12.17 -2.90 -13.86
C PRO A 67 10.90 -3.77 -13.87
N GLU A 68 11.06 -5.09 -13.99
CA GLU A 68 9.94 -6.05 -13.96
C GLU A 68 9.23 -6.05 -12.60
N GLU A 69 9.98 -6.03 -11.49
CA GLU A 69 9.40 -5.92 -10.15
C GLU A 69 8.70 -4.58 -9.93
N VAL A 70 9.25 -3.48 -10.49
CA VAL A 70 8.60 -2.16 -10.42
C VAL A 70 7.27 -2.19 -11.16
N GLU A 71 7.20 -2.78 -12.35
CA GLU A 71 5.96 -2.92 -13.11
C GLU A 71 4.93 -3.75 -12.34
N LYS A 72 5.35 -4.86 -11.73
CA LYS A 72 4.46 -5.67 -10.88
C LYS A 72 3.98 -4.94 -9.62
N CYS A 73 4.84 -4.16 -8.98
CA CYS A 73 4.42 -3.32 -7.85
C CYS A 73 3.46 -2.20 -8.29
N GLN A 74 3.63 -1.65 -9.50
CA GLN A 74 2.68 -0.68 -10.07
C GLN A 74 1.34 -1.32 -10.40
N GLU A 75 1.33 -2.50 -11.01
CA GLU A 75 0.13 -3.29 -11.29
C GLU A 75 -0.63 -3.61 -9.99
N ALA A 76 0.08 -4.02 -8.94
CA ALA A 76 -0.51 -4.26 -7.63
C ALA A 76 -1.13 -2.98 -7.03
N LEU A 77 -0.43 -1.84 -7.16
CA LEU A 77 -0.90 -0.54 -6.69
C LEU A 77 -2.19 -0.13 -7.39
N GLU A 78 -2.25 -0.24 -8.72
CA GLU A 78 -3.43 0.10 -9.52
C GLU A 78 -4.59 -0.89 -9.32
N GLY A 79 -4.28 -2.14 -8.98
CA GLY A 79 -5.29 -3.17 -8.71
C GLY A 79 -5.91 -3.11 -7.32
N CYS A 80 -5.30 -2.40 -6.35
CA CYS A 80 -5.73 -2.44 -4.96
C CYS A 80 -7.16 -1.88 -4.80
N PRO A 81 -8.16 -2.69 -4.38
CA PRO A 81 -9.57 -2.27 -4.37
C PRO A 81 -9.90 -1.17 -3.35
N VAL A 82 -8.98 -0.91 -2.42
CA VAL A 82 -9.12 0.07 -1.33
C VAL A 82 -8.00 1.11 -1.35
N ASP A 83 -7.20 1.14 -2.42
CA ASP A 83 -6.06 2.05 -2.61
C ASP A 83 -5.11 2.10 -1.39
N ALA A 84 -4.85 0.95 -0.76
CA ALA A 84 -3.98 0.82 0.41
C ALA A 84 -2.48 0.80 0.07
N ILE A 85 -2.13 0.68 -1.21
CA ILE A 85 -0.74 0.61 -1.67
C ILE A 85 -0.30 2.00 -2.13
N GLY A 86 0.78 2.52 -1.56
CA GLY A 86 1.40 3.78 -1.93
C GLY A 86 2.74 3.60 -2.64
N LYS A 87 3.23 4.68 -3.27
CA LYS A 87 4.52 4.72 -4.00
C LYS A 87 5.37 5.97 -3.73
N ASP A 88 4.97 6.72 -2.72
CA ASP A 88 5.55 7.98 -2.24
C ASP A 88 6.26 7.79 -0.89
N GLY A 89 6.61 6.54 -0.54
CA GLY A 89 7.39 6.25 0.65
C GLY A 89 8.85 6.73 0.52
N GLU A 90 9.46 6.97 1.67
CA GLU A 90 10.85 7.48 1.81
C GLU A 90 11.78 6.37 2.32
#